data_AF-A0A382GFX9-F1
#
_entry.id   AF-A0A382GFX9-F1
#
_cell.length_a   1.000
_cell.length_b   1.000
_cell.length_c   1.000
_cell.angle_alpha   90.00
_cell.angle_beta   90.00
_cell.angle_gamma   90.00
#
_symmetry.space_group_name_H-M   'P 1'
#
loop_
_entity.id
_entity.type
_entity.pdbx_description
1 polymer ?
#
loop_
_entity_poly.entity_id
_entity_poly.type
_entity_poly.pdbx_seq_one_letter_code
_entity_poly.pdbx_strand_id
1 'polypeptide(L)'
;MREVTNQSILTSQVLYQQGNIMFLSILIVLTALLICVGLHLFNISVVADNISERLKGAWIKTLSVVVIAISSQLLLAVIFTLAYEIGLYFELGDFKQPATSMDIFYFSLTTITTLGLGS
;
A
#
# COMPACT_ATOMS: atom_id res chain seq x y z
N MET A 1 7.47 46.49 8.99
CA MET A 1 8.22 45.62 9.93
C MET A 1 7.34 44.50 10.51
N ARG A 2 6.14 44.79 11.06
CA ARG A 2 5.21 43.75 11.54
C ARG A 2 4.73 42.75 10.47
N GLU A 3 4.50 43.19 9.24
CA GLU A 3 4.05 42.30 8.16
C GLU A 3 5.10 41.28 7.74
N VAL A 4 6.37 41.69 7.65
CA VAL A 4 7.49 40.80 7.32
C VAL A 4 7.67 39.71 8.38
N THR A 5 7.53 40.07 9.65
CA THR A 5 7.58 39.10 10.76
C THR A 5 6.41 38.12 10.70
N ASN A 6 5.20 38.59 10.41
CA ASN A 6 4.01 37.73 10.30
C ASN A 6 4.12 36.74 9.13
N GLN A 7 4.66 37.21 8.00
CA GLN A 7 4.90 36.38 6.81
C GLN A 7 5.99 35.32 7.05
N SER A 8 7.05 35.65 7.80
CA SER A 8 8.10 34.68 8.18
C SER A 8 7.62 33.59 9.16
N ILE A 9 6.67 33.92 10.04
CA ILE A 9 6.08 32.96 10.97
C ILE A 9 5.14 32.03 10.20
N LEU A 10 4.32 32.57 9.29
CA LEU A 10 3.44 31.78 8.43
C LEU A 10 4.22 30.77 7.57
N THR A 11 5.31 31.18 6.92
CA THR A 11 6.12 30.25 6.11
C THR A 11 6.76 29.14 6.93
N SER A 12 7.24 29.45 8.14
CA SER A 12 7.82 28.45 9.05
C SER A 12 6.77 27.45 9.55
N GLN A 13 5.55 27.90 9.83
CA GLN A 13 4.43 27.03 10.24
C GLN A 13 3.99 26.11 9.10
N VAL A 14 3.88 26.63 7.87
CA VAL A 14 3.53 25.83 6.68
C VAL A 14 4.58 24.75 6.42
N LEU A 15 5.87 25.09 6.50
CA LEU A 15 6.96 24.12 6.32
C LEU A 15 6.94 23.03 7.39
N TYR A 16 6.70 23.38 8.65
CA TYR A 16 6.60 22.42 9.74
C TYR A 16 5.42 21.46 9.56
N GLN A 17 4.25 22.00 9.20
CA GLN A 17 3.05 21.22 8.95
C GLN A 17 3.22 20.27 7.76
N GLN A 18 3.86 20.74 6.69
CA GLN A 18 4.17 19.92 5.52
C GLN A 18 5.18 18.82 5.83
N GLY A 19 6.18 19.10 6.68
CA GLY A 19 7.11 18.07 7.18
C GLY A 19 6.40 16.97 7.97
N ASN A 20 5.44 17.34 8.82
CA ASN A 20 4.66 16.38 9.62
C ASN A 20 3.76 15.49 8.73
N ILE A 21 3.12 16.08 7.72
CA ILE A 21 2.30 15.36 6.72
C ILE A 21 3.16 14.34 5.98
N MET A 22 4.31 14.75 5.42
CA MET A 22 5.21 13.83 4.72
C MET A 22 5.69 12.68 5.62
N PHE A 23 6.02 12.98 6.88
CA PHE A 23 6.45 11.96 7.82
C PHE A 23 5.36 10.91 8.09
N LEU A 24 4.11 11.36 8.30
CA LEU A 24 2.98 10.45 8.52
C LEU A 24 2.71 9.58 7.30
N SER A 25 2.76 10.15 6.08
CA SER A 25 2.60 9.40 4.83
C SER A 25 3.64 8.31 4.68
N ILE A 26 4.92 8.62 4.97
CA ILE A 26 6.01 7.63 4.91
C ILE A 26 5.79 6.53 5.95
N LEU A 27 5.37 6.87 7.16
CA LEU A 27 5.12 5.90 8.23
C LEU A 27 4.01 4.90 7.84
N ILE A 28 2.92 5.40 7.25
CA ILE A 28 1.81 4.56 6.76
C ILE A 28 2.28 3.62 5.66
N VAL A 29 2.97 4.14 4.64
CA VAL A 29 3.49 3.34 3.52
C VAL A 29 4.49 2.29 4.01
N LEU A 30 5.39 2.67 4.92
CA LEU A 30 6.39 1.76 5.47
C LEU A 30 5.74 0.63 6.28
N THR A 31 4.73 0.96 7.08
CA THR A 31 3.96 -0.02 7.84
C THR A 31 3.20 -0.98 6.92
N ALA A 32 2.52 -0.45 5.90
CA ALA A 32 1.81 -1.24 4.89
C ALA A 32 2.76 -2.18 4.13
N LEU A 33 3.95 -1.70 3.75
CA LEU A 33 4.99 -2.49 3.11
C LEU A 33 5.50 -3.62 4.00
N LEU A 34 5.81 -3.34 5.27
CA LEU A 34 6.27 -4.37 6.21
C LEU A 34 5.21 -5.46 6.41
N ILE A 35 3.93 -5.09 6.55
CA ILE A 35 2.81 -6.03 6.65
C ILE A 35 2.68 -6.85 5.36
N CYS A 36 2.76 -6.21 4.20
CA CYS A 36 2.68 -6.89 2.90
C CYS A 36 3.81 -7.89 2.70
N VAL A 37 5.05 -7.50 2.94
CA VAL A 37 6.22 -8.38 2.80
C VAL A 37 6.13 -9.55 3.79
N GLY A 38 5.77 -9.28 5.04
CA GLY A 38 5.57 -10.31 6.06
C GLY A 38 4.49 -11.32 5.67
N LEU A 39 3.31 -10.85 5.25
CA LEU A 39 2.22 -11.73 4.81
C LEU A 39 2.56 -12.49 3.53
N HIS A 40 3.24 -11.86 2.57
CA HIS A 40 3.64 -12.49 1.32
C HIS A 40 4.65 -13.62 1.55
N LEU A 41 5.69 -13.34 2.35
CA LEU A 41 6.69 -14.33 2.74
C LEU A 41 6.08 -15.45 3.58
N PHE A 42 5.16 -15.14 4.50
CA PHE A 42 4.45 -16.14 5.29
C PHE A 42 3.59 -17.05 4.40
N ASN A 43 2.86 -16.47 3.44
CA ASN A 43 2.00 -17.25 2.54
C ASN A 43 2.83 -18.18 1.63
N ILE A 44 3.98 -17.73 1.14
CA ILE A 44 4.86 -18.58 0.33
C ILE A 44 5.59 -19.61 1.22
N SER A 45 6.27 -19.18 2.28
CA SER A 45 7.18 -20.05 3.05
C SER A 45 6.48 -21.02 3.99
N VAL A 46 5.25 -20.70 4.44
CA VAL A 46 4.53 -21.56 5.38
C VAL A 46 3.36 -22.25 4.70
N VAL A 47 2.52 -21.48 4.00
CA VAL A 47 1.30 -22.04 3.40
C VAL A 47 1.62 -22.83 2.14
N ALA A 48 2.45 -22.29 1.25
CA ALA A 48 2.82 -22.99 0.02
C ALA A 48 3.70 -24.21 0.29
N ASP A 49 4.67 -24.14 1.21
CA ASP A 49 5.51 -25.29 1.56
C ASP A 49 4.73 -26.42 2.22
N ASN A 50 3.87 -26.11 3.19
CA ASN A 50 3.04 -27.12 3.86
C ASN A 50 2.02 -27.78 2.91
N ILE A 51 1.46 -27.01 1.95
CA ILE A 51 0.58 -27.56 0.92
C ILE A 51 1.37 -28.39 -0.10
N SER A 52 2.54 -27.92 -0.51
CA SER A 52 3.44 -28.60 -1.45
C SER A 52 3.88 -29.96 -0.89
N GLU A 53 4.27 -30.05 0.39
CA GLU A 53 4.65 -31.32 1.02
C GLU A 53 3.55 -32.40 0.97
N ARG A 54 2.28 -31.99 0.96
CA ARG A 54 1.13 -32.91 0.92
C ARG A 54 0.74 -33.34 -0.50
N LEU A 55 1.29 -32.69 -1.54
CA LEU A 55 0.94 -32.93 -2.94
C LEU A 55 1.97 -33.83 -3.63
N LYS A 56 1.49 -34.89 -4.29
CA LYS A 56 2.30 -35.77 -5.13
C LYS A 56 2.24 -35.30 -6.59
N GLY A 57 3.39 -34.97 -7.15
CA GLY A 57 3.53 -34.55 -8.55
C GLY A 57 4.07 -33.13 -8.69
N ALA A 58 5.19 -32.99 -9.41
CA ALA A 58 5.89 -31.71 -9.58
C ALA A 58 5.00 -30.61 -10.19
N TRP A 59 4.09 -30.98 -11.11
CA TRP A 59 3.21 -30.03 -11.78
C TRP A 59 2.14 -29.43 -10.85
N ILE A 60 1.53 -30.25 -9.99
CA ILE A 60 0.50 -29.80 -9.06
C ILE A 60 1.12 -28.92 -7.96
N LYS A 61 2.33 -29.26 -7.49
CA LYS A 61 3.09 -28.42 -6.57
C LYS A 61 3.32 -27.02 -7.11
N THR A 62 3.85 -26.90 -8.33
CA THR A 62 4.10 -25.60 -8.96
C THR A 62 2.80 -24.81 -9.14
N LEU A 63 1.72 -25.46 -9.58
CA LEU A 63 0.42 -24.81 -9.74
C LEU A 63 -0.09 -24.25 -8.40
N SER A 64 -0.01 -25.02 -7.32
CA SER A 64 -0.42 -24.55 -5.99
C SER A 64 0.40 -23.35 -5.51
N VAL A 65 1.73 -23.37 -5.66
CA VAL A 65 2.58 -22.23 -5.28
C VAL A 65 2.23 -20.97 -6.07
N VAL A 66 2.01 -21.09 -7.39
CA VAL A 66 1.65 -19.97 -8.25
C VAL A 66 0.30 -19.38 -7.87
N VAL A 67 -0.72 -20.22 -7.62
CA VAL A 67 -2.04 -19.75 -7.18
C VAL A 67 -1.95 -19.01 -5.85
N ILE A 68 -1.19 -19.54 -4.89
CA ILE A 68 -0.98 -18.91 -3.58
C ILE A 68 -0.26 -17.55 -3.74
N ALA A 69 0.73 -17.47 -4.62
CA ALA A 69 1.44 -16.23 -4.91
C ALA A 69 0.51 -15.17 -5.53
N ILE A 70 -0.33 -15.54 -6.51
CA ILE A 70 -1.30 -14.63 -7.15
C ILE A 70 -2.36 -14.17 -6.15
N SER A 71 -2.93 -15.09 -5.36
CA SER A 71 -3.88 -14.75 -4.30
C SER A 71 -3.25 -13.83 -3.26
N SER A 72 -1.95 -14.00 -2.96
CA SER A 72 -1.23 -13.10 -2.08
C SER A 72 -1.12 -11.69 -2.66
N GLN A 73 -0.82 -11.54 -3.96
CA GLN A 73 -0.78 -10.22 -4.61
C GLN A 73 -2.14 -9.50 -4.56
N LEU A 74 -3.25 -10.26 -4.65
CA LEU A 74 -4.59 -9.71 -4.48
C LEU A 74 -4.83 -9.22 -3.04
N LEU A 75 -4.38 -9.98 -2.04
CA LEU A 75 -4.43 -9.57 -0.63
C LEU A 75 -3.59 -8.30 -0.39
N LEU A 76 -2.41 -8.20 -1.00
CA LEU A 76 -1.56 -7.01 -0.94
C LEU A 76 -2.29 -5.78 -1.49
N ALA A 77 -3.01 -5.92 -2.61
CA ALA A 77 -3.82 -4.83 -3.16
C ALA A 77 -4.88 -4.33 -2.16
N VAL A 78 -5.51 -5.23 -1.40
CA VAL A 78 -6.44 -4.85 -0.32
C VAL A 78 -5.74 -4.05 0.78
N ILE A 79 -4.55 -4.49 1.22
CA ILE A 79 -3.79 -3.79 2.27
C ILE A 79 -3.39 -2.38 1.82
N PHE A 80 -2.92 -2.24 0.58
CA PHE A 80 -2.59 -0.92 0.02
C PHE A 80 -3.82 -0.04 -0.17
N THR A 81 -4.98 -0.62 -0.47
CA THR A 81 -6.25 0.12 -0.52
C THR A 81 -6.58 0.71 0.85
N LEU A 82 -6.50 -0.10 1.91
CA LEU A 82 -6.73 0.36 3.28
C LEU A 82 -5.71 1.42 3.71
N ALA A 83 -4.44 1.24 3.37
CA ALA A 83 -3.40 2.24 3.63
C ALA A 83 -3.70 3.57 2.92
N TYR A 84 -4.24 3.49 1.70
CA TYR A 84 -4.65 4.67 0.94
C TYR A 84 -5.87 5.35 1.55
N GLU A 85 -6.89 4.60 1.98
CA GLU A 85 -8.05 5.15 2.69
C GLU A 85 -7.67 5.82 4.01
N ILE A 86 -6.73 5.23 4.75
CA ILE A 86 -6.15 5.85 5.95
C ILE A 86 -5.43 7.16 5.56
N GLY A 87 -4.69 7.16 4.46
CA GLY A 87 -4.05 8.36 3.93
C GLY A 87 -5.04 9.48 3.59
N LEU A 88 -6.16 9.15 2.94
CA LEU A 88 -7.25 10.09 2.66
C LEU A 88 -7.92 10.60 3.93
N TYR A 89 -8.14 9.72 4.92
CA TYR A 89 -8.72 10.12 6.21
C TYR A 89 -7.84 11.14 6.95
N PHE A 90 -6.51 11.02 6.84
CA PHE A 90 -5.57 11.97 7.43
C PHE A 90 -5.24 13.17 6.51
N GLU A 91 -5.97 13.36 5.40
CA GLU A 91 -5.75 14.45 4.43
C GLU A 91 -4.31 14.49 3.88
N LEU A 92 -3.65 13.33 3.81
CA LEU A 92 -2.24 13.19 3.42
C LEU A 92 -1.99 13.20 1.90
N GLY A 93 -3.05 13.34 1.12
CA GLY A 93 -3.05 13.36 -0.34
C GLY A 93 -4.44 13.61 -0.89
N ASP A 94 -4.55 13.71 -2.21
CA ASP A 94 -5.81 13.91 -2.92
C ASP A 94 -5.97 12.79 -3.96
N PHE A 95 -7.14 12.16 -3.99
CA PHE A 95 -7.51 11.22 -5.05
C PHE A 95 -8.56 11.89 -5.91
N LYS A 96 -8.54 11.67 -7.23
CA LYS A 96 -9.55 12.23 -8.13
C LYS A 96 -10.95 11.82 -7.65
N GLN A 97 -11.68 12.77 -7.06
CA GLN A 97 -13.01 12.54 -6.54
C GLN A 97 -14.07 12.60 -7.66
N PRO A 98 -15.16 11.82 -7.56
CA PRO A 98 -15.48 10.87 -6.49
C PRO A 98 -14.71 9.56 -6.64
N ALA A 99 -13.99 9.18 -5.58
CA ALA A 99 -13.24 7.94 -5.51
C ALA A 99 -14.01 6.95 -4.63
N THR A 100 -14.49 5.85 -5.18
CA THR A 100 -15.02 4.76 -4.37
C THR A 100 -13.88 3.89 -3.85
N SER A 101 -14.08 3.17 -2.74
CA SER A 101 -13.11 2.17 -2.25
C SER A 101 -12.71 1.15 -3.33
N MET A 102 -13.62 0.88 -4.27
CA MET A 102 -13.35 -0.01 -5.41
C MET A 102 -12.38 0.59 -6.42
N ASP A 103 -12.46 1.91 -6.67
CA ASP A 103 -11.53 2.61 -7.55
C ASP A 103 -10.12 2.63 -6.94
N ILE A 104 -10.02 2.87 -5.63
CA ILE A 104 -8.75 2.81 -4.88
C ILE A 104 -8.17 1.39 -4.89
N PHE A 105 -9.03 0.37 -4.84
CA PHE A 105 -8.62 -1.02 -4.98
C PHE A 105 -8.06 -1.34 -6.37
N TYR A 106 -8.76 -0.95 -7.44
CA TYR A 106 -8.25 -1.14 -8.79
C TYR A 106 -6.96 -0.36 -9.04
N PHE A 107 -6.86 0.86 -8.51
CA PHE A 107 -5.62 1.64 -8.54
C PHE A 107 -4.48 0.90 -7.83
N SER A 108 -4.71 0.40 -6.63
CA SER A 108 -3.71 -0.36 -5.86
C SER A 108 -3.29 -1.64 -6.58
N LEU A 109 -4.24 -2.38 -7.14
CA LEU A 109 -4.00 -3.62 -7.86
C LEU A 109 -3.19 -3.40 -9.15
N THR A 110 -3.57 -2.41 -9.96
CA THR A 110 -2.86 -2.07 -11.21
C THR A 110 -1.47 -1.48 -10.95
N THR A 111 -1.29 -0.80 -9.81
CA THR A 111 0.01 -0.28 -9.37
C THR A 111 0.94 -1.41 -8.93
N ILE A 112 0.48 -2.33 -8.08
CA ILE A 112 1.29 -3.44 -7.57
C ILE A 112 1.68 -4.41 -8.70
N THR A 113 0.78 -4.64 -9.65
CA THR A 113 1.02 -5.49 -10.82
C THR A 113 1.81 -4.77 -11.92
N THR A 114 2.18 -3.50 -11.72
CA THR A 114 2.88 -2.65 -12.69
C THR A 114 2.15 -2.46 -14.02
N LEU A 115 0.84 -2.76 -14.05
CA LEU A 115 -0.01 -2.63 -15.23
C LEU A 115 -0.30 -1.15 -15.52
N GLY A 116 -0.39 -0.32 -14.47
CA GLY A 116 -0.26 1.14 -14.58
C GLY A 116 -1.27 1.81 -15.51
N LEU A 117 -2.55 1.48 -15.40
CA LEU A 117 -3.59 2.01 -16.29
C LEU A 117 -3.90 3.51 -16.11
N GLY A 118 -3.35 4.13 -15.05
CA GLY A 118 -3.56 5.54 -14.73
C GLY A 118 -5.01 5.85 -14.38
N SER A 119 -5.29 6.10 -13.10
CA SER A 119 -6.53 6.75 -12.65
C SER A 119 -6.24 8.22 -12.33
#